data_AF-A0A1Q9BDY9-F1
#
_entry.id   AF-A0A1Q9BDY9-F1
#
_cell.length_a   1.000
_cell.length_b   1.000
_cell.length_c   1.000
_cell.angle_alpha   90.00
_cell.angle_beta   90.00
_cell.angle_gamma   90.00
#
_symmetry.space_group_name_H-M   'P 1'
#
loop_
_entity.id
_entity.type
_entity.pdbx_description
1 polymer ?
#
loop_
_entity_poly.entity_id
_entity_poly.type
_entity_poly.pdbx_seq_one_letter_code
_entity_poly.pdbx_strand_id
1 'polypeptide(L)'
;MSKQAFADDIGSLKDVLAIGLAEDVCGIYKILRARYVFRDFSVKTRLLDVALAPEKHAVKKLEQLMKSILEAVNGDERAAADFRSKVKVFCSDGEPAELAAGAICRTRLPALRTVWRCTLHSGQKSLEAAVKSDERVNMLVTELVSRFSDSDGLGSLARAVTNSTKLKFHFTAVQQRDLDSLAELALLASSVSPVVAITRYEV
;
A
#
# COMPACT_ATOMS: atom_id res chain seq x y z
N MET A 1 5.73 18.40 2.64
CA MET A 1 6.12 18.15 4.04
C MET A 1 7.56 18.57 4.22
N SER A 2 7.90 19.32 5.27
CA SER A 2 9.28 19.79 5.50
C SER A 2 10.20 18.63 5.91
N LYS A 3 11.49 18.75 5.55
CA LYS A 3 12.59 17.80 5.79
C LYS A 3 12.82 17.44 7.28
N GLN A 4 12.26 18.22 8.21
CA GLN A 4 12.39 18.01 9.65
C GLN A 4 11.52 16.86 10.17
N ALA A 5 10.36 16.59 9.54
CA ALA A 5 9.36 15.65 10.05
C ALA A 5 9.77 14.15 9.99
N PHE A 6 10.83 13.81 9.26
CA PHE A 6 11.32 12.43 9.17
C PHE A 6 12.05 11.99 10.45
N ALA A 7 12.85 12.89 11.04
CA ALA A 7 13.62 12.62 12.24
C ALA A 7 12.73 12.56 13.49
N ASP A 8 11.68 13.38 13.54
CA ASP A 8 10.90 13.58 14.77
C ASP A 8 9.92 12.43 15.07
N ASP A 9 9.59 11.57 14.09
CA ASP A 9 8.43 10.65 14.21
C ASP A 9 8.78 9.14 14.08
N ILE A 10 9.91 8.79 13.45
CA ILE A 10 10.41 7.40 13.36
C ILE A 10 11.35 7.09 14.54
N GLY A 11 11.91 8.11 15.20
CA GLY A 11 12.97 7.92 16.19
C GLY A 11 14.27 7.47 15.54
N SER A 12 15.13 6.77 16.29
CA SER A 12 16.38 6.26 15.74
C SER A 12 16.16 5.01 14.90
N LEU A 13 16.80 4.91 13.73
CA LEU A 13 16.86 3.65 12.98
C LEU A 13 17.41 2.49 13.84
N LYS A 14 18.17 2.77 14.91
CA LYS A 14 18.67 1.75 15.87
C LYS A 14 17.57 0.88 16.48
N ASP A 15 16.36 1.42 16.63
CA ASP A 15 15.21 0.74 17.22
C ASP A 15 14.38 -0.02 16.18
N VAL A 16 14.71 0.11 14.89
CA VAL A 16 14.05 -0.60 13.79
C VAL A 16 14.70 -1.98 13.59
N LEU A 17 13.88 -3.02 13.66
CA LEU A 17 14.26 -4.41 13.36
C LEU A 17 14.22 -4.70 11.86
N ALA A 18 13.17 -4.25 11.18
CA ALA A 18 12.93 -4.56 9.78
C ALA A 18 12.15 -3.45 9.08
N ILE A 19 12.39 -3.33 7.78
CA ILE A 19 11.69 -2.41 6.89
C ILE A 19 11.06 -3.21 5.75
N GLY A 20 9.76 -3.00 5.53
CA GLY A 20 9.05 -3.40 4.33
C GLY A 20 8.84 -2.19 3.43
N LEU A 21 9.17 -2.31 2.16
CA LEU A 21 8.92 -1.26 1.16
C LEU A 21 7.72 -1.67 0.30
N ALA A 22 6.88 -0.71 -0.04
CA ALA A 22 5.74 -0.91 -0.94
C ALA A 22 5.70 0.19 -1.99
N GLU A 23 5.70 -0.21 -3.26
CA GLU A 23 5.47 0.65 -4.42
C GLU A 23 4.02 0.48 -4.89
N ASP A 24 3.34 1.60 -5.09
CA ASP A 24 1.97 1.66 -5.60
C ASP A 24 1.88 2.69 -6.72
N VAL A 25 1.06 2.43 -7.74
CA VAL A 25 0.87 3.32 -8.89
C VAL A 25 -0.60 3.78 -8.91
N CYS A 26 -0.80 5.07 -8.72
CA CYS A 26 -2.12 5.70 -8.72
C CYS A 26 -2.20 6.71 -9.87
N GLY A 27 -2.72 6.26 -11.02
CA GLY A 27 -2.79 7.07 -12.23
C GLY A 27 -1.40 7.44 -12.75
N ILE A 28 -1.10 8.74 -12.79
CA ILE A 28 0.21 9.26 -13.22
C ILE A 28 1.23 9.33 -12.08
N TYR A 29 0.87 8.91 -10.86
CA TYR A 29 1.73 9.00 -9.69
C TYR A 29 2.21 7.62 -9.26
N LYS A 30 3.47 7.57 -8.82
CA LYS A 30 4.09 6.46 -8.14
C LYS A 30 4.33 6.85 -6.69
N ILE A 31 3.86 6.02 -5.77
CA ILE A 31 3.89 6.23 -4.34
C ILE A 31 4.82 5.16 -3.75
N LEU A 32 5.85 5.59 -3.02
CA LEU A 32 6.71 4.70 -2.27
C LEU A 32 6.41 4.83 -0.78
N ARG A 33 6.11 3.72 -0.12
CA ARG A 33 5.89 3.65 1.33
C ARG A 33 6.90 2.73 2.00
N ALA A 34 7.26 3.07 3.23
CA ALA A 34 8.03 2.22 4.12
C ALA A 34 7.20 1.85 5.35
N ARG A 35 7.18 0.57 5.67
CA ARG A 35 6.64 0.02 6.90
C ARG A 35 7.79 -0.40 7.80
N TYR A 36 7.90 0.25 8.94
CA TYR A 36 8.92 0.00 9.95
C TYR A 36 8.35 -0.93 11.01
N VAL A 37 9.12 -1.95 11.36
CA VAL A 37 8.87 -2.83 12.51
C VAL A 37 9.94 -2.52 13.55
N PHE A 38 9.51 -2.08 14.72
CA PHE A 38 10.39 -1.70 15.82
C PHE A 38 10.68 -2.89 16.75
N ARG A 39 11.66 -2.74 17.64
CA ARG A 39 12.06 -3.75 18.63
C ARG A 39 10.95 -4.14 19.61
N ASP A 40 10.05 -3.21 19.89
CA ASP A 40 8.85 -3.44 20.69
C ASP A 40 7.70 -4.07 19.87
N PHE A 41 7.98 -4.47 18.61
CA PHE A 41 7.02 -4.99 17.64
C PHE A 41 5.93 -4.01 17.22
N SER A 42 6.03 -2.73 17.59
CA SER A 42 5.17 -1.70 17.03
C SER A 42 5.45 -1.53 15.53
N VAL A 43 4.41 -1.12 14.80
CA VAL A 43 4.48 -0.95 13.34
C VAL A 43 4.08 0.48 13.00
N LYS A 44 4.95 1.17 12.24
CA LYS A 44 4.62 2.48 11.65
C LYS A 44 4.75 2.41 10.14
N THR A 45 3.84 3.05 9.43
CA THR A 45 3.91 3.20 7.96
C THR A 45 4.15 4.66 7.62
N ARG A 46 5.05 4.92 6.66
CA ARG A 46 5.35 6.27 6.17
C ARG A 46 5.37 6.30 4.66
N LEU A 47 4.97 7.45 4.14
CA LEU A 47 5.22 7.84 2.77
C LEU A 47 6.68 8.29 2.66
N LEU A 48 7.44 7.66 1.77
CA LEU A 48 8.82 8.04 1.48
C LEU A 48 8.89 9.00 0.29
N ASP A 49 8.13 8.72 -0.75
CA ASP A 49 8.20 9.48 -2.00
C ASP A 49 6.87 9.42 -2.75
N VAL A 50 6.60 10.51 -3.47
CA VAL A 50 5.54 10.59 -4.49
C VAL A 50 6.17 11.23 -5.71
N ALA A 51 6.29 10.45 -6.77
CA ALA A 51 6.83 10.91 -8.03
C ALA A 51 5.79 10.74 -9.13
N LEU A 52 5.98 11.44 -10.23
CA LEU A 52 5.30 11.06 -11.46
C LEU A 52 5.77 9.66 -11.86
N ALA A 53 4.90 8.90 -12.51
CA ALA A 53 5.14 7.55 -13.02
C ALA A 53 5.39 7.56 -14.54
N PRO A 54 6.42 8.25 -15.08
CA PRO A 54 6.62 8.29 -16.53
C PRO A 54 7.28 7.03 -17.10
N GLU A 55 7.88 6.15 -16.28
CA GLU A 55 8.86 5.18 -16.79
C GLU A 55 8.60 3.72 -16.38
N LYS A 56 8.51 2.86 -17.40
CA LYS A 56 8.31 1.40 -17.29
C LYS A 56 9.62 0.60 -17.22
N HIS A 57 10.77 1.27 -17.01
CA HIS A 57 12.08 0.62 -17.02
C HIS A 57 12.55 0.25 -15.61
N ALA A 58 12.85 -1.03 -15.39
CA ALA A 58 13.24 -1.58 -14.08
C ALA A 58 14.47 -0.89 -13.46
N VAL A 59 15.47 -0.56 -14.27
CA VAL A 59 16.71 0.09 -13.79
C VAL A 59 16.43 1.50 -13.26
N LYS A 60 15.68 2.30 -14.01
CA LYS A 60 15.31 3.65 -13.59
C LYS A 60 14.42 3.65 -12.35
N LYS A 61 13.51 2.67 -12.24
CA LYS A 61 12.71 2.45 -11.01
C LYS A 61 13.61 2.17 -9.79
N LEU A 62 14.68 1.40 -9.96
CA LEU A 62 15.63 1.12 -8.87
C LEU A 62 16.46 2.36 -8.51
N GLU A 63 16.96 3.10 -9.49
CA GLU A 63 17.72 4.34 -9.26
C GLU A 63 16.88 5.34 -8.48
N GLN A 64 15.62 5.50 -8.90
CA GLN A 64 14.65 6.30 -8.17
C GLN A 64 14.44 5.79 -6.75
N LEU A 65 14.24 4.49 -6.54
CA LEU A 65 14.11 3.91 -5.20
C LEU A 65 15.31 4.24 -4.30
N MET A 66 16.53 4.12 -4.83
CA MET A 66 17.75 4.44 -4.07
C MET A 66 17.80 5.93 -3.73
N LYS A 67 17.42 6.79 -4.67
CA LYS A 67 17.30 8.24 -4.46
C LYS A 67 16.27 8.56 -3.37
N SER A 68 15.07 7.97 -3.44
CA SER A 68 14.01 8.16 -2.44
C SER A 68 14.45 7.72 -1.04
N ILE A 69 15.22 6.63 -0.91
CA ILE A 69 15.78 6.19 0.38
C ILE A 69 16.81 7.21 0.90
N LEU A 70 17.71 7.69 0.04
CA LEU A 70 18.72 8.68 0.41
C LEU A 70 18.07 10.00 0.86
N GLU A 71 17.06 10.47 0.12
CA GLU A 71 16.30 11.67 0.45
C GLU A 71 15.51 11.51 1.74
N ALA A 72 14.92 10.32 1.98
CA ALA A 72 14.23 10.02 3.22
C ALA A 72 15.13 10.20 4.44
N VAL A 73 16.41 9.83 4.35
CA VAL A 73 17.39 10.01 5.43
C VAL A 73 18.20 11.32 5.32
N ASN A 74 17.65 12.34 4.66
CA ASN A 74 18.26 13.66 4.51
C ASN A 74 19.65 13.68 3.84
N GLY A 75 19.91 12.74 2.92
CA GLY A 75 21.18 12.67 2.20
C GLY A 75 22.33 12.02 3.00
N ASP A 76 22.07 11.51 4.21
CA ASP A 76 23.09 10.80 4.98
C ASP A 76 23.30 9.38 4.43
N GLU A 77 24.42 9.18 3.73
CA GLU A 77 24.82 7.89 3.17
C GLU A 77 24.97 6.77 4.21
N ARG A 78 25.38 7.09 5.45
CA ARG A 78 25.50 6.10 6.53
C ARG A 78 24.12 5.67 6.98
N ALA A 79 23.21 6.61 7.20
CA ALA A 79 21.82 6.32 7.51
C ALA A 79 21.13 5.56 6.37
N ALA A 80 21.44 5.90 5.10
CA ALA A 80 20.90 5.21 3.93
C ALA A 80 21.42 3.77 3.85
N ALA A 81 22.70 3.54 4.16
CA ALA A 81 23.26 2.20 4.26
C ALA A 81 22.60 1.38 5.38
N ASP A 82 22.40 1.97 6.57
CA ASP A 82 21.71 1.32 7.68
C ASP A 82 20.25 0.98 7.32
N PHE A 83 19.53 1.92 6.69
CA PHE A 83 18.19 1.69 6.16
C PHE A 83 18.16 0.49 5.21
N ARG A 84 19.03 0.49 4.20
CA ARG A 84 19.12 -0.60 3.20
C ARG A 84 19.43 -1.96 3.84
N SER A 85 20.22 -1.98 4.92
CA SER A 85 20.53 -3.21 5.67
C SER A 85 19.34 -3.78 6.46
N LYS A 86 18.29 -2.98 6.66
CA LYS A 86 17.08 -3.35 7.38
C LYS A 86 15.90 -3.69 6.48
N VAL A 87 15.97 -3.38 5.18
CA VAL A 87 14.93 -3.75 4.22
C VAL A 87 14.90 -5.26 4.05
N LYS A 88 13.80 -5.91 4.46
CA LYS A 88 13.60 -7.36 4.37
C LYS A 88 12.60 -7.75 3.29
N VAL A 89 11.64 -6.87 3.00
CA VAL A 89 10.53 -7.12 2.08
C VAL A 89 10.39 -5.95 1.12
N PHE A 90 10.17 -6.24 -0.15
CA PHE A 90 9.77 -5.26 -1.16
C PHE A 90 8.49 -5.75 -1.84
N CYS A 91 7.42 -4.98 -1.77
CA CYS A 91 6.16 -5.24 -2.44
C CYS A 91 6.02 -4.26 -3.60
N SER A 92 5.69 -4.80 -4.76
CA SER A 92 5.45 -4.00 -5.96
C SER A 92 4.10 -4.38 -6.56
N ASP A 93 3.61 -3.54 -7.45
CA ASP A 93 2.52 -3.91 -8.31
C ASP A 93 2.91 -5.04 -9.30
N GLY A 94 1.93 -5.65 -9.97
CA GLY A 94 2.11 -6.88 -10.73
C GLY A 94 2.80 -6.75 -12.09
N GLU A 95 3.46 -5.64 -12.44
CA GLU A 95 4.06 -5.45 -13.76
C GLU A 95 5.42 -6.19 -13.94
N PRO A 96 5.74 -6.71 -15.14
CA PRO A 96 7.00 -7.42 -15.42
C PRO A 96 8.27 -6.65 -15.05
N ALA A 97 8.27 -5.33 -15.21
CA ALA A 97 9.38 -4.45 -14.86
C ALA A 97 9.69 -4.48 -13.36
N GLU A 98 8.71 -4.82 -12.52
CA GLU A 98 8.83 -4.78 -11.07
C GLU A 98 9.38 -6.10 -10.51
N LEU A 99 9.13 -7.19 -11.22
CA LEU A 99 9.80 -8.48 -10.99
C LEU A 99 11.28 -8.41 -11.34
N ALA A 100 11.60 -7.74 -12.46
CA ALA A 100 12.96 -7.44 -12.83
C ALA A 100 13.62 -6.50 -11.81
N ALA A 101 12.91 -5.48 -11.33
CA ALA A 101 13.38 -4.62 -10.25
C ALA A 101 13.65 -5.43 -8.97
N GLY A 102 12.81 -6.41 -8.61
CA GLY A 102 13.05 -7.31 -7.49
C GLY A 102 14.36 -8.10 -7.57
N ALA A 103 14.72 -8.60 -8.76
CA ALA A 103 15.98 -9.28 -9.00
C ALA A 103 17.19 -8.34 -8.85
N ILE A 104 17.08 -7.10 -9.34
CA ILE A 104 18.15 -6.10 -9.27
C ILE A 104 18.24 -5.49 -7.86
N CYS A 105 17.13 -5.34 -7.15
CA CYS A 105 17.02 -4.82 -5.79
C CYS A 105 17.90 -5.60 -4.81
N ARG A 106 18.09 -6.91 -4.98
CA ARG A 106 18.97 -7.71 -4.10
C ARG A 106 20.43 -7.23 -4.11
N THR A 107 20.89 -6.63 -5.21
CA THR A 107 22.26 -6.07 -5.29
C THR A 107 22.42 -4.77 -4.50
N ARG A 108 21.32 -4.05 -4.25
CA ARG A 108 21.31 -2.74 -3.58
C ARG A 108 20.65 -2.76 -2.20
N LEU A 109 19.90 -3.81 -1.89
CA LEU A 109 19.20 -4.07 -0.64
C LEU A 109 19.71 -5.42 -0.08
N PRO A 110 20.86 -5.44 0.60
CA PRO A 110 21.58 -6.67 0.92
C PRO A 110 20.81 -7.60 1.87
N ALA A 111 19.86 -7.05 2.62
CA ALA A 111 19.05 -7.81 3.56
C ALA A 111 17.68 -8.25 3.00
N LEU A 112 17.40 -7.94 1.73
CA LEU A 112 16.12 -8.24 1.09
C LEU A 112 15.94 -9.77 0.98
N ARG A 113 14.93 -10.30 1.69
CA ARG A 113 14.63 -11.73 1.71
C ARG A 113 13.59 -12.11 0.66
N THR A 114 12.61 -11.24 0.45
CA THR A 114 11.48 -11.56 -0.43
C THR A 114 11.00 -10.34 -1.18
N VAL A 115 10.52 -10.61 -2.40
CA VAL A 115 9.85 -9.64 -3.26
C VAL A 115 8.45 -10.17 -3.51
N TRP A 116 7.43 -9.40 -3.12
CA TRP A 116 6.04 -9.76 -3.26
C TRP A 116 5.38 -8.94 -4.36
N ARG A 117 4.42 -9.56 -5.03
CA ARG A 117 3.45 -8.84 -5.86
C ARG A 117 2.29 -8.44 -4.98
N CYS A 118 1.68 -7.31 -5.30
CA CYS A 118 0.42 -6.89 -4.72
C CYS A 118 -0.64 -7.99 -4.92
N THR A 119 -1.12 -8.57 -3.81
CA THR A 119 -2.16 -9.61 -3.83
C THR A 119 -3.48 -9.05 -4.33
N LEU A 120 -3.77 -7.76 -4.06
CA LEU A 120 -4.96 -7.08 -4.55
C LEU A 120 -4.95 -6.96 -6.07
N HIS A 121 -3.84 -6.52 -6.67
CA HIS A 121 -3.73 -6.44 -8.12
C HIS A 121 -3.77 -7.83 -8.77
N SER A 122 -3.14 -8.83 -8.14
CA SER A 122 -3.25 -10.22 -8.61
C SER A 122 -4.70 -10.69 -8.61
N GLY A 123 -5.45 -10.44 -7.53
CA GLY A 123 -6.86 -10.77 -7.43
C GLY A 123 -7.72 -10.03 -8.45
N GLN A 124 -7.45 -8.74 -8.66
CA GLN A 124 -8.12 -7.93 -9.68
C GLN A 124 -7.90 -8.51 -11.09
N LYS A 125 -6.66 -8.80 -11.48
CA LYS A 125 -6.36 -9.40 -12.79
C LYS A 125 -7.03 -10.76 -12.97
N SER A 126 -7.07 -11.58 -11.92
CA SER A 126 -7.79 -12.86 -11.96
C SER A 126 -9.29 -12.66 -12.17
N LEU A 127 -9.90 -11.69 -11.50
CA LEU A 127 -11.32 -11.37 -11.67
C LEU A 127 -11.61 -10.81 -13.07
N GLU A 128 -10.78 -9.88 -13.56
CA GLU A 128 -10.89 -9.35 -14.93
C GLU A 128 -10.80 -10.45 -15.99
N ALA A 129 -9.87 -11.39 -15.81
CA ALA A 129 -9.73 -12.53 -16.71
C ALA A 129 -10.96 -13.46 -16.65
N ALA A 130 -11.49 -13.71 -15.46
CA ALA A 130 -12.69 -14.54 -15.29
C ALA A 130 -13.92 -13.90 -15.94
N VAL A 131 -14.14 -12.59 -15.73
CA VAL A 131 -15.22 -11.82 -16.36
C VAL A 131 -15.10 -11.81 -17.88
N LYS A 132 -13.88 -11.69 -18.42
CA LYS A 132 -13.65 -11.72 -19.89
C LYS A 132 -13.81 -13.10 -20.52
N SER A 133 -13.57 -14.16 -19.76
CA SER A 133 -13.55 -15.54 -20.28
C SER A 133 -14.87 -16.28 -20.11
N ASP A 134 -15.72 -15.89 -19.15
CA ASP A 134 -17.01 -16.53 -18.89
C ASP A 134 -18.10 -15.47 -18.65
N GLU A 135 -19.04 -15.38 -19.60
CA GLU A 135 -20.18 -14.45 -19.52
C GLU A 135 -21.05 -14.67 -18.29
N ARG A 136 -21.10 -15.90 -17.75
CA ARG A 136 -21.85 -16.16 -16.50
C ARG A 136 -21.23 -15.47 -15.31
N VAL A 137 -19.89 -15.39 -15.27
CA VAL A 137 -19.16 -14.64 -14.24
C VAL A 137 -19.42 -13.14 -14.41
N ASN A 138 -19.44 -12.64 -15.65
CA ASN A 138 -19.78 -11.25 -15.95
C ASN A 138 -21.20 -10.89 -15.46
N MET A 139 -22.19 -11.72 -15.76
CA MET A 139 -23.58 -11.53 -15.30
C MET A 139 -23.66 -11.53 -13.77
N LEU A 140 -23.02 -12.48 -13.09
CA LEU A 140 -23.02 -12.57 -11.62
C LEU A 140 -22.37 -11.34 -10.97
N VAL A 141 -21.22 -10.88 -11.49
CA VAL A 141 -20.55 -9.68 -10.98
C VAL A 141 -21.41 -8.45 -11.23
N THR A 142 -22.02 -8.33 -12.42
CA THR A 142 -22.91 -7.20 -12.76
C THR A 142 -24.14 -7.18 -11.86
N GLU A 143 -24.81 -8.31 -11.67
CA GLU A 143 -25.96 -8.43 -10.78
C GLU A 143 -25.60 -8.06 -9.33
N LEU A 144 -24.45 -8.55 -8.85
CA LEU A 144 -23.94 -8.22 -7.52
C LEU A 144 -23.70 -6.71 -7.38
N VAL A 145 -23.02 -6.08 -8.34
CA VAL A 145 -22.76 -4.65 -8.33
C VAL A 145 -24.06 -3.86 -8.37
N SER A 146 -24.95 -4.15 -9.32
CA SER A 146 -26.25 -3.46 -9.47
C SER A 146 -27.10 -3.56 -8.22
N ARG A 147 -27.14 -4.74 -7.58
CA ARG A 147 -27.90 -4.98 -6.34
C ARG A 147 -27.43 -4.13 -5.17
N PHE A 148 -26.16 -3.73 -5.14
CA PHE A 148 -25.55 -2.96 -4.06
C PHE A 148 -24.98 -1.61 -4.54
N SER A 149 -25.57 -1.02 -5.58
CA SER A 149 -25.18 0.31 -6.08
C SER A 149 -26.21 1.40 -5.78
N ASP A 150 -27.21 1.11 -4.94
CA ASP A 150 -28.35 2.00 -4.73
C ASP A 150 -28.12 3.04 -3.62
N SER A 151 -28.67 4.25 -3.79
CA SER A 151 -28.59 5.36 -2.83
C SER A 151 -29.53 5.19 -1.63
N ASP A 152 -30.52 4.30 -1.74
CA ASP A 152 -31.72 4.31 -0.90
C ASP A 152 -31.68 3.35 0.30
N GLY A 153 -30.52 2.78 0.65
CA GLY A 153 -30.37 2.20 1.99
C GLY A 153 -29.25 1.16 2.21
N LEU A 154 -28.75 0.49 1.17
CA LEU A 154 -27.65 -0.47 1.32
C LEU A 154 -26.26 0.18 1.17
N GLY A 155 -26.17 1.29 0.42
CA GLY A 155 -24.91 1.92 0.03
C GLY A 155 -24.13 1.05 -0.95
N SER A 156 -22.84 1.37 -1.15
CA SER A 156 -21.96 0.61 -2.06
C SER A 156 -21.78 -0.85 -1.63
N LEU A 157 -21.45 -1.74 -2.57
CA LEU A 157 -21.08 -3.13 -2.32
C LEU A 157 -20.09 -3.29 -1.15
N ALA A 158 -19.11 -2.39 -1.04
CA ALA A 158 -18.15 -2.37 0.06
C ALA A 158 -18.85 -2.21 1.43
N ARG A 159 -19.82 -1.29 1.52
CA ARG A 159 -20.62 -1.05 2.72
C ARG A 159 -21.55 -2.22 3.04
N ALA A 160 -22.14 -2.84 2.02
CA ALA A 160 -22.98 -4.01 2.18
C ALA A 160 -22.21 -5.24 2.70
N VAL A 161 -20.98 -5.45 2.23
CA VAL A 161 -20.09 -6.52 2.72
C VAL A 161 -19.70 -6.27 4.19
N THR A 162 -19.36 -5.04 4.55
CA THR A 162 -19.01 -4.69 5.95
C THR A 162 -20.18 -4.89 6.92
N ASN A 163 -21.42 -4.63 6.47
CA ASN A 163 -22.59 -4.60 7.34
C ASN A 163 -23.41 -5.91 7.36
N SER A 164 -23.18 -6.83 6.42
CA SER A 164 -23.96 -8.07 6.31
C SER A 164 -23.39 -9.19 7.19
N THR A 165 -24.05 -9.46 8.31
CA THR A 165 -23.75 -10.61 9.20
C THR A 165 -23.77 -11.94 8.45
N LYS A 166 -24.64 -12.12 7.45
CA LYS A 166 -24.71 -13.33 6.62
C LYS A 166 -23.46 -13.53 5.75
N LEU A 167 -22.85 -12.46 5.25
CA LEU A 167 -21.58 -12.51 4.51
C LEU A 167 -20.38 -12.65 5.46
N LYS A 168 -20.45 -12.08 6.67
CA LYS A 168 -19.43 -12.24 7.72
C LYS A 168 -19.19 -13.71 8.11
N PHE A 169 -20.21 -14.56 8.09
CA PHE A 169 -20.10 -15.99 8.44
C PHE A 169 -19.27 -16.84 7.46
N HIS A 170 -18.91 -16.33 6.28
CA HIS A 170 -18.01 -17.02 5.34
C HIS A 170 -16.53 -16.73 5.60
N PHE A 171 -16.20 -15.79 6.48
CA PHE A 171 -14.82 -15.46 6.84
C PHE A 171 -14.38 -16.28 8.05
N THR A 172 -13.11 -16.68 8.08
CA THR A 172 -12.55 -17.37 9.25
C THR A 172 -12.60 -16.45 10.48
N ALA A 173 -12.67 -17.03 11.68
CA ALA A 173 -12.80 -16.28 12.94
C ALA A 173 -11.67 -15.25 13.20
N VAL A 174 -10.55 -15.37 12.50
CA VAL A 174 -9.45 -14.40 12.51
C VAL A 174 -9.77 -13.21 11.61
N GLN A 175 -10.21 -13.46 10.38
CA GLN A 175 -10.60 -12.43 9.41
C GLN A 175 -11.81 -11.62 9.87
N GLN A 176 -12.70 -12.25 10.63
CA GLN A 176 -13.87 -11.58 11.21
C GLN A 176 -13.48 -10.59 12.31
N ARG A 177 -12.50 -10.93 13.14
CA ARG A 177 -11.92 -10.01 14.15
C ARG A 177 -11.23 -8.80 13.52
N ASP A 178 -10.50 -9.02 12.43
CA ASP A 178 -9.84 -7.93 11.71
C ASP A 178 -10.86 -6.99 11.06
N LEU A 179 -11.95 -7.54 10.51
CA LEU A 179 -13.06 -6.76 9.93
C LEU A 179 -13.81 -5.96 10.99
N ASP A 180 -14.08 -6.53 12.16
CA ASP A 180 -14.75 -5.84 13.25
C ASP A 180 -13.87 -4.70 13.82
N SER A 181 -12.56 -4.95 13.97
CA SER A 181 -11.59 -3.91 14.37
C SER A 181 -11.51 -2.76 13.36
N LEU A 182 -11.58 -3.05 12.06
CA LEU A 182 -11.60 -2.04 11.01
C LEU A 182 -12.91 -1.23 10.99
N ALA A 183 -14.04 -1.87 11.29
CA ALA A 183 -15.34 -1.19 11.38
C ALA A 183 -15.37 -0.20 12.57
N GLU A 184 -14.80 -0.58 13.71
CA GLU A 184 -14.63 0.32 14.87
C GLU A 184 -13.74 1.52 14.55
N LEU A 185 -12.62 1.29 13.85
CA LEU A 185 -11.74 2.37 13.40
C LEU A 185 -12.41 3.31 12.39
N ALA A 186 -13.23 2.78 11.48
CA ALA A 186 -13.99 3.59 10.53
C ALA A 186 -15.04 4.46 11.22
N LEU A 187 -15.71 3.94 12.26
CA LEU A 187 -16.66 4.71 13.08
C LEU A 187 -15.94 5.82 13.87
N LEU A 188 -14.76 5.54 14.42
CA LEU A 188 -13.91 6.54 15.07
C LEU A 188 -13.46 7.63 14.09
N ALA A 189 -13.04 7.26 12.87
CA ALA A 189 -12.66 8.22 11.84
C ALA A 189 -13.85 9.08 11.35
N SER A 190 -15.06 8.51 11.34
CA SER A 190 -16.30 9.21 10.98
C SER A 190 -16.74 10.24 12.03
N SER A 191 -16.27 10.11 13.26
CA SER A 191 -16.54 11.05 14.36
C SER A 191 -15.62 12.28 14.37
N VAL A 192 -14.58 12.28 13.52
CA VAL A 192 -13.69 13.43 13.32
C VAL A 192 -14.24 14.25 12.16
N SER A 193 -14.84 15.40 12.47
CA SER A 193 -15.41 16.33 11.47
C SER A 193 -14.37 16.69 10.39
N PRO A 194 -14.73 16.73 9.10
CA PRO A 194 -13.84 17.10 8.00
C PRO A 194 -13.66 18.63 7.98
N VAL A 195 -12.89 19.15 8.93
CA VAL A 195 -12.43 20.55 8.92
C VAL A 195 -10.91 20.55 8.92
N VAL A 196 -10.32 20.21 7.78
CA VAL A 196 -9.20 20.99 7.24
C VAL A 196 -9.47 21.14 5.75
N ALA A 197 -10.04 22.28 5.41
CA ALA A 197 -10.30 22.72 4.07
C ALA A 197 -9.02 22.64 3.22
N ILE A 198 -9.21 22.12 2.02
CA ILE A 198 -8.32 22.30 0.88
C ILE A 198 -8.21 23.80 0.63
N THR A 199 -7.21 24.46 1.21
CA THR A 199 -6.82 25.80 0.76
C THR A 199 -6.04 25.67 -0.53
N ARG A 200 -6.74 26.09 -1.60
CA ARG A 200 -6.28 26.46 -2.94
C ARG A 200 -4.80 26.89 -2.97
N TYR A 201 -4.01 26.24 -3.81
CA TYR A 201 -2.91 26.91 -4.48
C TYR A 201 -3.48 27.45 -5.79
N GLU A 202 -3.71 28.76 -5.84
CA GLU A 202 -3.79 29.48 -7.12
C GLU A 202 -2.38 29.57 -7.72
N VAL A 203 -2.38 29.67 -9.06
CA VAL A 203 -1.30 29.61 -10.04
C VAL A 203 -0.04 30.38 -9.67
#